data_AF-Q60C44-F1
#
_entry.id   AF-Q60C44-F1
#
_cell.length_a   1.000
_cell.length_b   1.000
_cell.length_c   1.000
_cell.angle_alpha   90.00
_cell.angle_beta   90.00
_cell.angle_gamma   90.00
#
_symmetry.space_group_name_H-M   'P 1'
#
loop_
_entity.id
_entity.type
_entity.pdbx_description
1 polymer ?
#
loop_
_entity_poly.entity_id
_entity_poly.type
_entity_poly.pdbx_seq_one_letter_code
_entity_poly.pdbx_strand_id
1 'polypeptide(L)' 'MTVEQLIRALLEMPREAVVLYEGDAGYARVGGIDLQRNGNGVPDEVILSPDMSE' A
#
# COMPACT_ATOMS: atom_id res chain seq x y z
N MET A 1 -10.20 3.39 -5.19
CA MET A 1 -9.13 2.63 -5.86
C MET A 1 -9.22 1.19 -5.40
N THR A 2 -9.28 0.22 -6.31
CA THR A 2 -9.17 -1.21 -5.97
C THR A 2 -7.70 -1.64 -5.94
N VAL A 3 -7.42 -2.80 -5.35
CA VAL A 3 -6.07 -3.41 -5.41
C VAL A 3 -5.63 -3.62 -6.87
N GLU A 4 -6.53 -4.01 -7.76
CA GLU A 4 -6.22 -4.15 -9.19
C GLU A 4 -5.78 -2.83 -9.82
N GLN A 5 -6.50 -1.74 -9.55
CA GLN A 5 -6.15 -0.41 -10.06
C GLN A 5 -4.78 0.05 -9.53
N LEU A 6 -4.50 -0.20 -8.25
CA LEU A 6 -3.22 0.10 -7.64
C LEU A 6 -2.08 -0.69 -8.30
N ILE A 7 -2.24 -2.01 -8.47
CA ILE A 7 -1.23 -2.87 -9.12
C ILE A 7 -0.92 -2.38 -10.53
N ARG A 8 -1.94 -2.02 -11.31
CA ARG A 8 -1.74 -1.49 -12.67
C ARG A 8 -0.89 -0.22 -12.67
N ALA A 9 -1.19 0.73 -11.77
CA ALA A 9 -0.39 1.95 -11.65
C ALA A 9 1.05 1.67 -11.20
N LEU A 10 1.25 0.76 -10.25
CA LEU A 10 2.59 0.38 -9.78
C LEU A 10 3.42 -0.32 -10.85
N LEU A 11 2.80 -1.12 -11.73
CA LEU A 11 3.48 -1.80 -12.84
C LEU A 11 4.00 -0.85 -13.92
N GLU A 12 3.46 0.36 -14.02
CA GLU A 12 3.93 1.40 -14.95
C GLU A 12 5.16 2.16 -14.42
N MET A 13 5.50 1.99 -13.14
CA MET A 13 6.60 2.70 -12.47
C MET A 13 7.94 1.95 -12.61
N PRO A 14 9.08 2.66 -12.49
CA PRO A 14 10.39 2.02 -12.33
C PRO A 14 10.41 1.07 -11.13
N ARG A 15 11.17 -0.02 -11.21
CA ARG A 15 11.22 -1.05 -10.16
C ARG A 15 11.77 -0.53 -8.83
N GLU A 16 12.56 0.52 -8.90
CA GLU A 16 13.20 1.22 -7.80
C GLU A 16 12.36 2.37 -7.23
N ALA A 17 11.16 2.63 -7.77
CA ALA A 17 10.27 3.66 -7.25
C ALA A 17 9.83 3.32 -5.82
N VAL A 18 9.81 4.35 -4.95
CA VAL A 18 9.36 4.22 -3.57
C VAL A 18 7.88 4.55 -3.47
N VAL A 19 7.11 3.70 -2.80
CA VAL A 19 5.71 3.96 -2.48
C VAL A 19 5.64 4.81 -1.21
N LEU A 20 4.95 5.94 -1.32
CA LEU A 20 4.64 6.84 -0.21
C LEU A 20 3.13 6.78 0.05
N TYR A 21 2.74 6.90 1.32
CA TYR A 21 1.36 7.23 1.66
C TYR A 21 1.31 8.66 2.21
N GLU A 22 0.22 9.35 1.91
CA GLU A 22 -0.05 10.70 2.43
C GLU A 22 -0.88 10.59 3.71
N GLY A 23 -0.41 11.24 4.77
CA GLY A 23 -1.14 11.42 6.01
C GLY A 23 -1.10 12.88 6.46
N ASP A 24 -1.68 13.15 7.63
CA ASP A 24 -1.81 14.53 8.15
C ASP A 24 -0.46 15.24 8.36
N ALA A 25 0.61 14.48 8.56
CA ALA A 25 1.98 14.99 8.75
C ALA A 25 2.78 15.08 7.43
N GLY A 26 2.18 14.78 6.28
CA GLY A 26 2.84 14.74 4.97
C GLY A 26 3.00 13.32 4.42
N TYR A 27 4.03 13.12 3.61
CA TYR A 27 4.32 11.82 3.00
C TYR A 27 5.22 10.98 3.88
N ALA A 28 4.84 9.72 4.08
CA ALA A 28 5.67 8.72 4.74
C ALA A 28 5.89 7.52 3.84
N ARG A 29 7.10 6.97 3.90
CA ARG A 29 7.47 5.77 3.15
C ARG A 29 6.73 4.56 3.69
N VAL A 30 6.26 3.69 2.79
CA VAL A 30 5.72 2.38 3.18
C VAL A 30 6.87 1.44 3.55
N GLY A 31 6.90 1.01 4.82
CA GLY A 31 7.90 0.08 5.36
C GLY A 31 7.39 -1.35 5.52
N GLY A 32 6.07 -1.56 5.47
CA GLY A 32 5.46 -2.89 5.63
C GLY A 32 4.18 -3.06 4.82
N ILE A 33 3.89 -4.30 4.43
CA ILE A 33 2.67 -4.71 3.73
C ILE A 33 2.13 -5.95 4.42
N ASP A 34 0.86 -5.92 4.83
CA ASP A 34 0.13 -7.08 5.34
C ASP A 34 -1.09 -7.38 4.48
N LEU A 35 -1.36 -8.67 4.26
CA LEU A 35 -2.46 -9.17 3.43
C LEU A 35 -3.47 -9.88 4.32
N GLN A 36 -4.60 -9.25 4.55
CA GLN A 36 -5.67 -9.85 5.35
C GLN A 36 -6.69 -10.52 4.44
N ARG A 37 -6.72 -11.85 4.52
CA ARG A 37 -7.72 -12.67 3.82
C ARG A 37 -8.98 -12.75 4.67
N ASN A 38 -10.06 -12.21 4.14
CA ASN A 38 -11.34 -12.12 4.84
C ASN A 38 -12.31 -13.19 4.32
N GLY A 39 -13.33 -13.49 5.13
CA GLY A 39 -14.35 -14.48 4.85
C GLY A 39 -15.77 -13.91 4.90
N ASN A 40 -16.77 -14.75 4.65
CA ASN A 40 -18.20 -14.42 4.80
C ASN A 40 -18.66 -13.17 4.02
N GLY A 41 -18.16 -13.00 2.80
CA GLY A 41 -18.54 -11.88 1.92
C GLY A 41 -17.87 -10.55 2.23
N VAL A 42 -16.94 -10.51 3.19
CA VAL A 42 -16.08 -9.36 3.43
C VAL A 42 -14.89 -9.39 2.45
N PRO A 43 -14.55 -8.28 1.78
CA PRO A 43 -13.41 -8.22 0.87
C PRO A 43 -12.09 -8.40 1.60
N ASP A 44 -11.11 -9.01 0.92
CA ASP A 44 -9.72 -9.02 1.37
C ASP A 44 -9.15 -7.60 1.45
N GLU A 45 -8.22 -7.39 2.38
CA GLU A 45 -7.60 -6.09 2.63
C GLU A 45 -6.08 -6.16 2.48
N VAL A 46 -5.49 -5.03 2.07
CA VAL A 46 -4.04 -4.80 2.06
C VAL A 46 -3.75 -3.65 3.00
N ILE A 47 -2.97 -3.90 4.04
CA ILE A 47 -2.60 -2.90 5.04
C ILE A 47 -1.18 -2.44 4.74
N LEU A 48 -1.00 -1.14 4.60
CA LEU A 48 0.30 -0.51 4.39
C LEU A 48 0.73 0.14 5.71
N SER A 49 1.94 -0.17 6.17
CA SER A 49 2.50 0.42 7.40
C SER A 49 3.60 1.42 7.07
N PRO A 50 3.64 2.59 7.75
CA PRO A 50 4.78 3.50 7.66
C PRO A 50 6.07 2.78 8.04
N ASP A 51 7.17 3.18 7.41
CA ASP A 51 8.49 2.98 7.97
C ASP A 51 8.68 3.92 9.18
N MET A 52 8.88 3.36 10.37
CA MET A 52 9.07 4.11 11.61
C MET A 52 10.56 4.32 11.95
N SER A 53 11.47 4.01 11.03
CA SER A 53 12.92 4.13 11.24
C SER A 53 13.50 5.51 10.92
N GLU A 54 12.65 6.53 10.73
CA GLU A 54 13.07 7.95 10.61
C GLU A 54 13.20 8.66 11.97
#